data_AF-X1CXM8-F1
#
_entry.id   AF-X1CXM8-F1
#
_cell.length_a   1.000
_cell.length_b   1.000
_cell.length_c   1.000
_cell.angle_alpha   90.00
_cell.angle_beta   90.00
_cell.angle_gamma   90.00
#
_symmetry.space_group_name_H-M   'P 1'
#
loop_
_entity.id
_entity.type
_entity.pdbx_description
1 polymer ?
#
loop_
_entity_poly.entity_id
_entity_poly.type
_entity_poly.pdbx_seq_one_letter_code
_entity_poly.pdbx_strand_id
1 'polypeptide(L)'
;FLYFICNKVIRNTINVSFEDSLLYLDYFYERYHTDIFGYHSSTIAEFLNNIRWAIYEYLFPEFCQSIVYEGIKYPEKYHYTYPKDIKNNFTRNCYWDLMNTVRSEPYVRKFKVTRYLKMNY
;
A
#
# COMPACT_ATOMS: atom_id res chain seq x y z
N PHE A 1 20.48 10.00 13.38
CA PHE A 1 20.43 10.25 11.92
C PHE A 1 20.39 11.74 11.60
N LEU A 2 19.44 12.51 12.15
CA LEU A 2 19.35 13.98 12.05
C LEU A 2 20.61 14.75 12.50
N TYR A 3 21.22 14.36 13.64
CA TYR A 3 22.51 14.90 14.10
C TYR A 3 23.66 14.71 13.07
N PHE A 4 23.59 13.63 12.28
CA PHE A 4 24.60 13.31 11.27
C PHE A 4 24.46 14.20 10.02
N ILE A 5 23.24 14.66 9.72
CA ILE A 5 22.98 15.60 8.62
C ILE A 5 23.44 17.01 9.01
N CYS A 6 23.13 17.51 10.22
CA CYS A 6 23.66 18.80 10.69
C CYS A 6 25.20 18.83 10.71
N ASN A 7 25.85 17.78 11.21
CA ASN A 7 27.31 17.68 11.18
C ASN A 7 27.88 17.72 9.75
N LYS A 8 27.13 17.22 8.75
CA LYS A 8 27.56 17.20 7.36
C LYS A 8 27.32 18.53 6.64
N VAL A 9 26.27 19.26 7.00
CA VAL A 9 25.99 20.63 6.51
C VAL A 9 27.02 21.62 7.06
N ILE A 10 27.35 21.54 8.36
CA ILE A 10 28.40 22.37 8.99
C ILE A 10 29.77 22.14 8.34
N ARG A 11 30.06 20.91 7.88
CA ARG A 11 31.32 20.58 7.19
C ARG A 11 31.38 21.01 5.73
N ASN A 12 30.24 21.30 5.08
CA ASN A 12 30.19 21.73 3.68
C ASN A 12 29.96 23.25 3.58
N THR A 13 31.06 24.00 3.57
CA THR A 13 31.22 25.38 3.01
C THR A 13 30.34 26.53 3.51
N ILE A 14 29.38 26.31 4.41
CA ILE A 14 28.59 27.38 5.03
C ILE A 14 28.91 27.38 6.52
N ASN A 15 29.57 28.45 6.99
CA ASN A 15 29.95 28.61 8.38
C ASN A 15 28.70 29.04 9.19
N VAL A 16 27.83 28.06 9.47
CA VAL A 16 26.59 28.23 10.22
C VAL A 16 26.91 28.06 11.71
N SER A 17 26.47 28.99 12.57
CA SER A 17 26.66 28.87 14.01
C SER A 17 25.93 27.65 14.57
N PHE A 18 26.33 27.17 15.75
CA PHE A 18 25.66 26.02 16.36
C PHE A 18 24.18 26.33 16.65
N GLU A 19 23.89 27.54 17.14
CA GLU A 19 22.52 28.01 17.38
C GLU A 19 21.68 28.03 16.09
N ASP A 20 22.24 28.55 14.99
CA ASP A 20 21.55 28.54 13.69
C ASP A 20 21.34 27.12 13.17
N SER A 21 22.29 26.20 13.40
CA SER A 21 22.18 24.80 13.00
C SER A 21 21.05 24.05 13.72
N LEU A 22 20.73 24.45 14.95
CA LEU A 22 19.60 23.92 15.72
C LEU A 22 18.27 24.45 15.15
N LEU A 23 18.21 25.73 14.79
CA LEU A 23 17.03 26.33 14.12
C LEU A 23 16.74 25.65 12.76
N TYR A 24 17.78 25.35 11.98
CA TYR A 24 17.63 24.62 10.73
C TYR A 24 17.19 23.16 10.92
N LEU A 25 17.48 22.55 12.07
CA LEU A 25 17.11 21.17 12.35
C LEU A 25 15.59 21.01 12.46
N ASP A 26 14.92 21.91 13.18
CA ASP A 26 13.48 21.89 13.34
C ASP A 26 12.78 22.15 12.00
N TYR A 27 13.27 23.14 11.24
CA TYR A 27 12.78 23.43 9.89
C TYR A 27 12.97 22.23 8.93
N PHE A 28 14.14 21.57 8.98
CA PHE A 28 14.41 20.38 8.20
C PHE A 28 13.50 19.22 8.60
N TYR A 29 13.30 19.02 9.90
CA TYR A 29 12.44 17.97 10.43
C TYR A 29 10.99 18.16 9.93
N GLU A 30 10.43 19.36 10.08
CA GLU A 30 9.09 19.66 9.59
C GLU A 30 8.96 19.47 8.07
N ARG A 31 9.87 20.05 7.28
CA ARG A 31 9.83 19.96 5.81
C ARG A 31 10.04 18.52 5.31
N TYR A 32 10.96 17.78 5.91
CA TYR A 32 11.29 16.44 5.47
C TYR A 32 10.22 15.42 5.86
N HIS A 33 9.74 15.46 7.10
CA HIS A 33 8.74 14.52 7.59
C HIS A 33 7.34 14.83 7.07
N THR A 34 6.97 16.11 6.99
CA THR A 34 5.61 16.51 6.62
C THR A 34 5.44 16.54 5.10
N ASP A 35 6.38 17.14 4.37
CA ASP A 35 6.20 17.38 2.93
C ASP A 35 6.78 16.26 2.07
N ILE A 36 8.03 15.90 2.27
CA ILE A 36 8.72 14.92 1.41
C ILE A 36 8.26 13.50 1.73
N PHE A 37 8.37 13.09 2.99
CA PHE A 37 8.01 11.74 3.40
C PHE A 37 6.49 11.50 3.33
N GLY A 38 5.68 12.47 3.79
CA GLY A 38 4.22 12.41 3.71
C GLY A 38 3.71 12.26 2.26
N TYR A 39 4.26 13.03 1.32
CA TYR A 39 3.88 12.93 -0.09
C TYR A 39 4.31 11.61 -0.74
N HIS A 40 5.57 11.21 -0.59
CA HIS A 40 6.06 9.97 -1.20
C HIS A 40 5.38 8.74 -0.62
N SER A 41 5.17 8.70 0.70
CA SER A 41 4.42 7.61 1.34
C SER A 41 2.98 7.55 0.86
N SER A 42 2.31 8.70 0.71
CA SER A 42 0.95 8.76 0.14
C SER A 42 0.91 8.27 -1.31
N THR A 43 1.90 8.63 -2.12
CA THR A 43 2.01 8.18 -3.52
C THR A 43 2.24 6.68 -3.61
N ILE A 44 3.11 6.13 -2.75
CA ILE A 44 3.34 4.68 -2.65
C ILE A 44 2.04 3.98 -2.21
N ALA A 45 1.33 4.54 -1.23
CA ALA A 45 0.06 3.99 -0.77
C ALA A 45 -1.00 3.97 -1.89
N GLU A 46 -1.07 5.01 -2.71
CA GLU A 46 -1.92 5.03 -3.91
C GLU A 46 -1.55 3.90 -4.88
N PHE A 47 -0.27 3.72 -5.20
CA PHE A 47 0.17 2.66 -6.11
C PHE A 47 -0.12 1.27 -5.56
N LEU A 48 0.16 1.03 -4.28
CA LEU A 48 -0.14 -0.24 -3.62
C LEU A 48 -1.65 -0.53 -3.61
N ASN A 49 -2.47 0.48 -3.33
CA ASN A 49 -3.92 0.35 -3.38
C ASN A 49 -4.41 0.04 -4.80
N ASN A 50 -3.87 0.71 -5.80
CA ASN A 50 -4.20 0.46 -7.21
C ASN A 50 -3.82 -0.96 -7.64
N ILE A 51 -2.65 -1.47 -7.23
CA ILE A 51 -2.25 -2.85 -7.48
C ILE A 51 -3.23 -3.82 -6.80
N ARG A 52 -3.60 -3.57 -5.54
CA ARG A 52 -4.58 -4.39 -4.82
C ARG A 52 -5.92 -4.45 -5.56
N TRP A 53 -6.41 -3.30 -6.03
CA TRP A 53 -7.63 -3.24 -6.83
C TRP A 53 -7.49 -3.98 -8.16
N ALA A 54 -6.37 -3.82 -8.86
CA ALA A 54 -6.15 -4.52 -10.13
C ALA A 54 -6.14 -6.04 -9.96
N ILE A 55 -5.53 -6.55 -8.88
CA ILE A 55 -5.55 -7.98 -8.55
C ILE A 55 -6.99 -8.45 -8.26
N TYR A 56 -7.75 -7.67 -7.48
CA TYR A 56 -9.16 -7.98 -7.20
C TYR A 56 -9.99 -8.02 -8.48
N GLU A 57 -9.91 -6.98 -9.31
CA GLU A 57 -10.67 -6.88 -10.57
C GLU A 57 -10.30 -7.99 -11.55
N TYR A 58 -9.03 -8.39 -11.58
CA TYR A 58 -8.56 -9.50 -12.41
C TYR A 58 -9.11 -10.86 -11.95
N LEU A 59 -9.18 -11.10 -10.63
CA LEU A 59 -9.62 -12.37 -10.07
C LEU A 59 -11.13 -12.47 -9.84
N PHE A 60 -11.85 -11.35 -9.79
CA PHE A 60 -13.28 -11.33 -9.51
C PHE A 60 -14.11 -12.21 -10.47
N PRO A 61 -13.86 -12.23 -11.80
CA PRO A 61 -14.56 -13.14 -12.70
C PRO A 61 -14.35 -14.62 -12.37
N GLU A 62 -13.13 -15.01 -11.99
CA GLU A 62 -12.80 -16.38 -11.57
C GLU A 62 -13.50 -16.73 -10.25
N PHE A 63 -13.54 -15.81 -9.30
CA PHE A 63 -14.30 -15.97 -8.06
C PHE A 63 -15.80 -16.21 -8.34
N CYS A 64 -16.41 -15.38 -9.21
CA CYS A 64 -17.83 -15.52 -9.55
C CYS A 64 -18.14 -16.86 -10.23
N GLN A 65 -17.22 -17.40 -11.02
CA GLN A 65 -17.40 -18.69 -11.69
C GLN A 65 -17.14 -19.88 -10.77
N SER A 66 -16.26 -19.72 -9.79
CA SER A 66 -15.81 -20.83 -8.95
C SER A 66 -16.67 -21.05 -7.71
N ILE A 67 -17.33 -20.03 -7.18
CA ILE A 67 -18.11 -20.16 -5.95
C ILE A 67 -19.40 -20.97 -6.17
N VAL A 68 -19.59 -21.98 -5.32
CA VAL A 68 -20.78 -22.84 -5.31
C VAL A 68 -21.38 -22.83 -3.91
N TYR A 69 -22.67 -22.50 -3.83
CA TYR A 69 -23.44 -22.51 -2.59
C TYR A 69 -24.19 -23.83 -2.41
N GLU A 70 -24.12 -24.39 -1.20
CA GLU A 70 -24.72 -25.66 -0.82
C GLU A 70 -25.82 -25.46 0.22
N GLY A 71 -27.02 -25.96 -0.12
CA GLY A 71 -28.16 -26.04 0.79
C GLY A 71 -29.08 -24.81 0.75
N ILE A 72 -30.16 -24.91 1.52
CA ILE A 72 -31.25 -23.92 1.59
C ILE A 72 -31.28 -23.24 2.98
N LYS A 73 -30.32 -23.58 3.86
CA LYS A 73 -30.31 -23.16 5.26
C LYS A 73 -29.22 -22.10 5.49
N TYR A 74 -29.57 -21.03 6.19
CA TYR A 74 -28.66 -19.94 6.51
C TYR A 74 -27.79 -20.24 7.75
N PRO A 75 -26.49 -19.90 7.76
CA PRO A 75 -25.71 -19.43 6.62
C PRO A 75 -25.43 -20.56 5.63
N GLU A 76 -25.57 -20.26 4.33
CA GLU A 76 -25.30 -21.22 3.25
C GLU A 76 -23.84 -21.66 3.31
N LYS A 77 -23.62 -22.97 3.28
CA LYS A 77 -22.27 -23.50 3.10
C LYS A 77 -21.84 -23.17 1.68
N TYR A 78 -20.55 -22.95 1.47
CA TYR A 78 -20.02 -22.74 0.14
C TYR A 78 -18.70 -23.47 -0.02
N HIS A 79 -18.38 -23.77 -1.27
CA HIS A 79 -17.06 -24.24 -1.69
C HIS A 79 -16.66 -23.58 -3.00
N TYR A 80 -15.43 -23.81 -3.43
CA TYR A 80 -14.94 -23.37 -4.73
C TYR A 80 -14.68 -24.58 -5.64
N THR A 81 -15.02 -24.46 -6.91
CA THR A 81 -14.51 -25.37 -7.94
C THR A 81 -13.09 -24.97 -8.30
N TYR A 82 -12.20 -25.95 -8.44
CA TYR A 82 -10.79 -25.69 -8.72
C TYR A 82 -10.48 -25.85 -10.22
N PRO A 83 -9.62 -24.99 -10.80
CA PRO A 83 -9.07 -25.21 -12.13
C PRO A 83 -8.42 -26.60 -12.27
N LYS A 84 -8.54 -27.21 -13.46
CA LYS A 84 -8.10 -28.60 -13.73
C LYS A 84 -6.60 -28.82 -13.51
N ASP A 85 -5.80 -27.76 -13.64
CA ASP A 85 -4.35 -27.81 -13.44
C ASP A 85 -3.94 -27.87 -11.96
N ILE A 86 -4.87 -27.56 -11.04
CA ILE A 86 -4.63 -27.62 -9.59
C ILE A 86 -4.82 -29.06 -9.09
N LYS A 87 -3.71 -29.80 -9.02
CA LYS A 87 -3.69 -31.21 -8.58
C LYS A 87 -3.25 -31.41 -7.13
N ASN A 88 -2.42 -30.52 -6.59
CA ASN A 88 -1.88 -30.64 -5.24
C ASN A 88 -2.76 -29.94 -4.21
N ASN A 89 -2.92 -30.56 -3.03
CA ASN A 89 -3.61 -29.99 -1.86
C ASN A 89 -3.04 -28.64 -1.43
N PHE A 90 -1.71 -28.45 -1.50
CA PHE A 90 -1.10 -27.16 -1.18
C PHE A 90 -1.65 -26.03 -2.07
N THR A 91 -1.67 -26.25 -3.39
CA THR A 91 -2.16 -25.27 -4.35
C THR A 91 -3.68 -25.05 -4.23
N ARG A 92 -4.45 -26.07 -3.83
CA ARG A 92 -5.88 -25.92 -3.50
C ARG A 92 -6.09 -25.02 -2.29
N ASN A 93 -5.27 -25.15 -1.25
CA ASN A 93 -5.34 -24.28 -0.08
C ASN A 93 -5.00 -22.83 -0.46
N CYS A 94 -3.94 -22.60 -1.23
CA CYS A 94 -3.61 -21.27 -1.73
C CYS A 94 -4.75 -20.66 -2.58
N TYR A 95 -5.37 -21.45 -3.45
CA TYR A 95 -6.51 -21.00 -4.25
C TYR A 95 -7.71 -20.65 -3.36
N TRP A 96 -8.01 -21.49 -2.36
CA TRP A 96 -9.08 -21.25 -1.40
C TRP A 96 -8.89 -19.93 -0.65
N ASP A 97 -7.70 -19.68 -0.12
CA ASP A 97 -7.36 -18.44 0.59
C ASP A 97 -7.43 -17.23 -0.36
N LEU A 98 -6.99 -17.39 -1.60
CA LEU A 98 -7.07 -16.36 -2.62
C LEU A 98 -8.52 -16.00 -2.95
N MET A 99 -9.38 -16.97 -3.22
CA MET A 99 -10.80 -16.73 -3.53
C MET A 99 -11.55 -16.13 -2.34
N ASN A 100 -11.23 -16.53 -1.10
CA ASN A 100 -11.80 -15.89 0.10
C ASN A 100 -11.33 -14.45 0.30
N THR A 101 -10.10 -14.16 -0.10
CA THR A 101 -9.60 -12.78 -0.14
C THR A 101 -10.37 -11.97 -1.17
N VAL A 102 -10.61 -12.51 -2.36
CA VAL A 102 -11.41 -11.85 -3.41
C VAL A 102 -12.88 -11.71 -3.00
N ARG A 103 -13.44 -12.66 -2.24
CA ARG A 103 -14.79 -12.55 -1.69
C ARG A 103 -14.96 -11.29 -0.82
N SER A 104 -13.88 -10.86 -0.19
CA SER A 104 -13.83 -9.66 0.63
C SER A 104 -13.26 -8.51 -0.19
N GLU A 105 -14.13 -7.68 -0.78
CA GLU A 105 -13.72 -6.49 -1.55
C GLU A 105 -12.64 -5.67 -0.80
N PRO A 106 -11.66 -5.06 -1.51
CA PRO A 106 -10.67 -4.21 -0.88
C PRO A 106 -11.30 -3.11 -0.01
N TYR A 107 -10.95 -3.09 1.27
CA TYR A 107 -11.52 -2.14 2.24
C TYR A 107 -11.25 -0.67 1.90
N VAL A 108 -10.09 -0.38 1.30
CA VAL A 108 -9.69 0.99 0.95
C VAL A 108 -10.16 1.27 -0.47
N ARG A 109 -11.05 2.25 -0.63
CA ARG A 109 -11.51 2.70 -1.95
C ARG A 109 -10.35 3.22 -2.79
N LYS A 110 -10.45 3.15 -4.12
CA LYS A 110 -9.50 3.81 -5.02
C LYS A 110 -9.44 5.30 -4.68
N PHE A 111 -8.23 5.84 -4.54
CA PHE A 111 -7.99 7.25 -4.28
C PHE A 111 -6.83 7.74 -5.13
N LYS A 112 -6.75 9.06 -5.31
CA LYS A 112 -5.63 9.73 -5.96
C LYS A 112 -5.08 10.77 -5.00
N VAL A 113 -3.77 10.79 -4.81
CA VAL A 113 -3.09 11.88 -4.11
C VAL A 113 -3.19 13.13 -4.98
N THR A 114 -3.71 14.21 -4.41
CA THR A 114 -3.97 15.45 -5.14
C THR A 114 -2.69 16.04 -5.74
N ARG A 115 -2.76 16.47 -7.01
CA ARG A 115 -1.63 17.11 -7.73
C ARG A 115 -1.26 18.50 -7.20
N TYR A 116 -2.00 19.09 -6.26
CA TYR A 116 -1.75 20.47 -5.81
C TYR A 116 -0.40 20.67 -5.09
N LEU A 117 0.33 19.59 -4.82
CA LEU A 117 1.72 19.62 -4.34
C LEU A 117 2.78 19.33 -5.44
N LYS A 118 2.38 19.20 -6.71
CA LYS A 118 3.30 18.98 -7.86
C LYS A 118 3.97 20.24 -8.40
N MET A 119 3.73 21.42 -7.81
CA MET A 119 4.09 22.70 -8.44
C MET A 119 5.34 23.41 -7.91
N ASN A 120 6.11 22.85 -6.96
CA ASN A 120 7.28 23.57 -6.42
C ASN A 120 8.52 22.68 -6.13
N TYR A 121 8.75 21.62 -6.90
CA TYR A 121 10.05 20.94 -6.96
C TYR A 121 10.45 20.67 -8.40
#